data_AF-A0A8H3HCF5-F1
#
_entry.id   AF-A0A8H3HCF5-F1
#
_cell.length_a   1.000
_cell.length_b   1.000
_cell.length_c   1.000
_cell.angle_alpha   90.00
_cell.angle_beta   90.00
_cell.angle_gamma   90.00
#
_symmetry.space_group_name_H-M   'P 1'
#
loop_
_entity.id
_entity.type
_entity.pdbx_description
1 polymer ?
#
loop_
_entity_poly.entity_id
_entity_poly.type
_entity_poly.pdbx_seq_one_letter_code
_entity_poly.pdbx_strand_id
1 'polypeptide(L)'
;MNWGSNLSSMACRMKRFRPNWRKMSLAQNIFKDWAELPPRIVCVVLMAPSHELEFLRQNGMEPFPRFVCNLINPNCGKPKISTIESVQAAWGKCVPLEGSAGVYVIEEGPHGFCADSSSDLILSFWSNAERLVATGLRVSLNLLYTPLARYKYRKELGDDLTLFSADASNKDHVLILRGRPTSDARPQNALRFETPTQAVDPGQPCIIKIRGEKKDGPQIREMKVRVKVKSDSEKAALAKGTKGTTEQIGPCTLRLNFHRAAYTVTFPFPILNSDTSVEAHSKSYEIEITTQVSTNISIQAGGYPDNWFPILRHTTFTPWNIHHAHLYRLPLIDIQQRDKLKWPIAHTSAQMSDRERIIQRSKHAAQRTPDEVLVNVKESLSVLIQDYIGLRQGPVRVFALVDMMHGFFCFIFVLGLQLDLAGGTVVLVPIRLKGAEELSPTLSAFIDSGEPWMQVRTRPAEVIAWKHLLPAFVERCRTWSHKPNCEYKSTGKVPLGVKPEVNPTCSCGHRVGLDEPEWKDPAWKAVLPFATRAAISPLFGVSYLEEVIGPAARMQETQAPTSHHEPPDVCWQCDGLRIGRKLQRCERCKKARYCSKECQELHWKAEHKFKCKPI
;
A
#
# COMPACT_ATOMS: atom_id res chain seq x y z
N MET A 1 55.26 11.77 -7.65
CA MET A 1 55.30 12.96 -6.78
C MET A 1 54.24 12.80 -5.70
N ASN A 2 54.68 12.75 -4.45
CA ASN A 2 53.89 12.71 -3.22
C ASN A 2 53.10 14.00 -3.03
N TRP A 3 51.78 13.90 -2.79
CA TRP A 3 50.96 14.70 -1.84
C TRP A 3 49.73 13.80 -1.57
N GLY A 4 49.41 13.27 -0.40
CA GLY A 4 49.68 13.76 0.95
C GLY A 4 48.43 14.44 1.51
N SER A 5 47.62 13.67 2.26
CA SER A 5 46.75 14.11 3.38
C SER A 5 45.73 15.26 3.18
N ASN A 6 44.44 14.91 3.14
CA ASN A 6 43.38 15.41 4.06
C ASN A 6 41.97 15.12 3.51
N LEU A 7 41.45 13.93 3.80
CA LEU A 7 40.00 13.66 3.75
C LEU A 7 39.51 13.52 5.20
N SER A 8 39.49 14.66 5.88
CA SER A 8 38.85 14.80 7.18
C SER A 8 37.33 14.69 7.00
N SER A 9 36.72 13.86 7.83
CA SER A 9 35.28 13.67 8.00
C SER A 9 34.42 14.90 7.65
N MET A 10 33.77 14.89 6.47
CA MET A 10 32.55 15.67 6.28
C MET A 10 31.40 14.90 6.92
N ALA A 11 31.35 14.96 8.26
CA ALA A 11 30.08 14.82 8.96
C ALA A 11 29.14 15.84 8.31
N CYS A 12 28.08 15.37 7.68
CA CYS A 12 27.04 16.21 7.09
C CYS A 12 26.26 16.87 8.23
N ARG A 13 26.89 17.84 8.93
CA ARG A 13 26.17 18.92 9.58
C ARG A 13 25.56 19.70 8.42
N MET A 14 24.30 19.42 8.11
CA MET A 14 23.43 20.44 7.53
C MET A 14 23.41 21.59 8.52
N LYS A 15 24.41 22.49 8.45
CA LYS A 15 24.23 23.87 8.86
C LYS A 15 22.94 24.27 8.18
N ARG A 16 21.93 24.68 8.96
CA ARG A 16 20.72 25.32 8.44
C ARG A 16 21.21 26.48 7.58
N PHE A 17 21.35 26.24 6.27
CA PHE A 17 21.54 27.28 5.30
C PHE A 17 20.22 28.04 5.34
N ARG A 18 20.20 29.12 6.11
CA ARG A 18 19.20 30.17 5.97
C ARG A 18 19.82 31.15 4.99
N PRO A 19 19.69 30.94 3.66
CA PRO A 19 19.99 32.03 2.76
C PRO A 19 19.14 33.23 3.20
N ASN A 20 19.69 34.43 3.06
CA ASN A 20 19.07 35.69 3.44
C ASN A 20 17.87 36.03 2.52
N TRP A 21 16.89 35.11 2.44
CA TRP A 21 15.72 35.16 1.55
C TRP A 21 14.94 36.47 1.70
N ARG A 22 14.92 37.02 2.92
CA ARG A 22 14.25 38.28 3.28
C ARG A 22 14.75 39.49 2.48
N LYS A 23 15.98 39.49 1.94
CA LYS A 23 16.51 40.60 1.15
C LYS A 23 16.29 40.44 -0.37
N MET A 24 15.92 39.25 -0.86
CA MET A 24 15.84 38.96 -2.30
C MET A 24 14.41 38.89 -2.87
N SER A 25 13.36 38.75 -2.04
CA SER A 25 12.05 38.28 -2.53
C SER A 25 11.10 39.36 -3.10
N LEU A 26 11.24 40.64 -2.73
CA LEU A 26 10.32 41.70 -3.20
C LEU A 26 10.74 42.32 -4.54
N ALA A 27 11.99 42.15 -4.97
CA ALA A 27 12.51 42.75 -6.20
C ALA A 27 12.19 41.95 -7.47
N GLN A 28 11.53 40.80 -7.35
CA GLN A 28 11.31 39.87 -8.46
C GLN A 28 9.88 39.90 -8.98
N ASN A 29 9.73 39.86 -10.31
CA ASN A 29 8.46 40.06 -11.06
C ASN A 29 7.22 39.43 -10.43
N ILE A 30 7.35 38.23 -9.86
CA ILE A 30 6.22 37.42 -9.40
C ILE A 30 5.63 37.91 -8.06
N PHE A 31 6.43 38.51 -7.18
CA PHE A 31 5.96 39.00 -5.87
C PHE A 31 5.98 40.53 -5.75
N LYS A 32 6.13 41.26 -6.88
CA LYS A 32 6.23 42.73 -6.88
C LYS A 32 5.01 43.41 -6.28
N ASP A 33 3.83 42.83 -6.49
CA ASP A 33 2.55 43.42 -6.07
C ASP A 33 2.15 43.04 -4.64
N TRP A 34 3.00 42.33 -3.89
CA TRP A 34 2.71 41.89 -2.54
C TRP A 34 3.15 42.94 -1.51
N ALA A 35 2.19 43.45 -0.72
CA ALA A 35 2.47 44.43 0.33
C ALA A 35 3.36 43.87 1.47
N GLU A 36 3.26 42.56 1.74
CA GLU A 36 4.10 41.88 2.73
C GLU A 36 4.92 40.77 2.07
N LEU A 37 6.02 40.40 2.71
CA LEU A 37 6.83 39.24 2.31
C LEU A 37 5.96 37.98 2.13
N PRO A 38 6.18 37.21 1.05
CA PRO A 38 5.42 36.00 0.83
C PRO A 38 5.69 34.97 1.96
N PRO A 39 4.68 34.22 2.40
CA PRO A 39 4.89 33.09 3.29
C PRO A 39 5.74 32.04 2.59
N ARG A 40 6.37 31.15 3.36
CA ARG A 40 7.23 30.11 2.80
C ARG A 40 6.48 29.15 1.88
N ILE A 41 5.19 28.94 2.13
CA ILE A 41 4.32 28.10 1.31
C ILE A 41 3.22 28.99 0.74
N VAL A 42 3.03 28.94 -0.57
CA VAL A 42 2.00 29.67 -1.32
C VAL A 42 1.25 28.70 -2.22
N CYS A 43 0.01 29.05 -2.58
CA CYS A 43 -0.79 28.28 -3.52
C CYS A 43 -0.56 28.82 -4.94
N VAL A 44 -0.17 27.95 -5.85
CA VAL A 44 -0.13 28.24 -7.28
C VAL A 44 -1.43 27.76 -7.88
N VAL A 45 -2.11 28.64 -8.63
CA VAL A 45 -3.34 28.34 -9.37
C VAL A 45 -3.02 28.47 -10.86
N LEU A 46 -3.28 27.43 -11.63
CA LEU A 46 -3.15 27.39 -13.09
C LEU A 46 -4.56 27.29 -13.69
N MET A 47 -4.87 28.20 -14.61
CA MET A 47 -6.16 28.27 -15.32
C MET A 47 -5.91 27.81 -16.76
N ALA A 48 -6.18 26.54 -17.00
CA ALA A 48 -5.99 25.91 -18.31
C ALA A 48 -7.25 26.11 -19.16
N PRO A 49 -7.14 26.80 -20.32
CA PRO A 49 -8.27 27.03 -21.20
C PRO A 49 -8.93 25.73 -21.67
N SER A 50 -10.26 25.73 -21.76
CA SER A 50 -11.01 24.54 -22.17
C SER A 50 -10.57 23.95 -23.53
N HIS A 51 -10.20 24.80 -24.49
CA HIS A 51 -9.84 24.37 -25.85
C HIS A 51 -8.50 23.61 -25.91
N GLU A 52 -7.58 23.86 -24.98
CA GLU A 52 -6.31 23.13 -24.86
C GLU A 52 -6.53 21.68 -24.40
N LEU A 53 -7.71 21.38 -23.87
CA LEU A 53 -8.10 20.05 -23.39
C LEU A 53 -8.97 19.30 -24.39
N GLU A 54 -9.22 19.87 -25.58
CA GLU A 54 -10.08 19.28 -26.61
C GLU A 54 -9.51 17.95 -27.12
N PHE A 55 -8.19 17.83 -27.19
CA PHE A 55 -7.49 16.58 -27.47
C PHE A 55 -7.98 15.43 -26.57
N LEU A 56 -8.23 15.70 -25.29
CA LEU A 56 -8.69 14.70 -24.33
C LEU A 56 -10.13 14.28 -24.57
N ARG A 57 -10.99 15.22 -24.97
CA ARG A 57 -12.41 14.98 -25.26
C ARG A 57 -12.58 14.12 -26.50
N GLN A 58 -11.82 14.43 -27.54
CA GLN A 58 -11.90 13.74 -28.83
C GLN A 58 -11.37 12.31 -28.76
N ASN A 59 -10.29 12.09 -28.03
CA ASN A 59 -9.57 10.82 -28.08
C ASN A 59 -9.98 9.82 -27.00
N GLY A 60 -10.64 10.27 -25.92
CA GLY A 60 -11.03 9.40 -24.80
C GLY A 60 -9.82 8.75 -24.12
N MET A 61 -9.46 9.19 -22.92
CA MET A 61 -8.24 8.67 -22.27
C MET A 61 -8.48 7.39 -21.47
N GLU A 62 -8.16 6.23 -22.03
CA GLU A 62 -8.05 4.99 -21.25
C GLU A 62 -6.67 4.32 -21.37
N PRO A 63 -6.06 3.84 -20.27
CA PRO A 63 -6.38 4.19 -18.87
C PRO A 63 -5.90 5.62 -18.56
N PHE A 64 -6.78 6.43 -17.95
CA PHE A 64 -6.56 7.86 -17.63
C PHE A 64 -5.22 8.11 -16.93
N PRO A 65 -4.17 8.63 -17.60
CA PRO A 65 -3.02 9.14 -16.87
C PRO A 65 -3.45 10.31 -16.01
N ARG A 66 -3.00 10.32 -14.75
CA ARG A 66 -3.33 11.39 -13.79
C ARG A 66 -2.77 12.72 -14.29
N PHE A 67 -3.49 13.82 -14.07
CA PHE A 67 -2.92 15.15 -14.29
C PHE A 67 -1.88 15.47 -13.23
N VAL A 68 -0.79 16.11 -13.68
CA VAL A 68 0.24 16.66 -12.82
C VAL A 68 0.51 18.10 -13.25
N CYS A 69 0.97 18.92 -12.31
CA CYS A 69 1.49 20.25 -12.62
C CYS A 69 3.00 20.24 -12.53
N ASN A 70 3.68 20.98 -13.42
CA ASN A 70 5.13 21.15 -13.37
C ASN A 70 5.49 22.62 -13.14
N LEU A 71 6.54 22.84 -12.34
CA LEU A 71 7.27 24.11 -12.29
C LEU A 71 8.56 23.95 -13.07
N ILE A 72 8.71 24.71 -14.15
CA ILE A 72 9.81 24.58 -15.11
C ILE A 72 10.71 25.81 -14.98
N ASN A 73 11.94 25.61 -14.50
CA ASN A 73 12.94 26.66 -14.39
C ASN A 73 13.95 26.57 -15.55
N PRO A 74 14.00 27.55 -16.48
CA PRO A 74 14.85 27.50 -17.67
C PRO A 74 16.33 27.83 -17.39
N ASN A 75 16.66 28.48 -16.26
CA ASN A 75 17.97 29.14 -16.06
C ASN A 75 19.14 28.21 -15.69
N CYS A 76 19.03 26.90 -15.89
CA CYS A 76 20.03 25.92 -15.43
C CYS A 76 20.71 25.12 -16.56
N GLY A 77 20.69 25.62 -17.80
CA GLY A 77 21.25 24.93 -18.97
C GLY A 77 20.35 23.79 -19.47
N LYS A 78 20.04 22.83 -18.58
CA LYS A 78 18.87 21.94 -18.73
C LYS A 78 17.73 22.47 -17.87
N PRO A 79 16.50 22.58 -18.40
CA PRO A 79 15.37 23.04 -17.62
C PRO A 79 15.16 22.11 -16.42
N LYS A 80 15.11 22.69 -15.22
CA LYS A 80 14.80 21.93 -14.00
C LYS A 80 13.29 21.87 -13.85
N ILE A 81 12.74 20.66 -13.94
CA ILE A 81 11.32 20.40 -13.80
C ILE A 81 11.06 19.89 -12.39
N SER A 82 10.17 20.55 -11.66
CA SER A 82 9.60 20.02 -10.41
C SER A 82 8.18 19.59 -10.69
N THR A 83 7.90 18.29 -10.61
CA THR A 83 6.55 17.73 -10.80
C THR A 83 5.79 17.70 -9.49
N ILE A 84 4.51 18.10 -9.55
CA ILE A 84 3.58 18.18 -8.44
C ILE A 84 2.39 17.27 -8.78
N GLU A 85 2.26 16.16 -8.04
CA GLU A 85 1.16 15.20 -8.20
C GLU A 85 -0.03 15.51 -7.30
N SER A 86 0.16 16.30 -6.23
CA SER A 86 -0.93 16.72 -5.32
C SER A 86 -1.58 17.99 -5.85
N VAL A 87 -2.40 17.84 -6.88
CA VAL A 87 -3.14 18.93 -7.54
C VAL A 87 -4.62 18.78 -7.24
N GLN A 88 -5.27 19.86 -6.81
CA GLN A 88 -6.73 19.94 -6.74
C GLN A 88 -7.22 20.59 -8.03
N ALA A 89 -8.22 20.01 -8.69
CA ALA A 89 -8.77 20.52 -9.93
C ALA A 89 -10.28 20.72 -9.82
N ALA A 90 -10.80 21.76 -10.47
CA ALA A 90 -12.22 22.02 -10.63
C ALA A 90 -12.45 22.69 -12.00
N TRP A 91 -13.60 22.40 -12.62
CA TRP A 91 -14.02 23.06 -13.85
C TRP A 91 -14.74 24.36 -13.51
N GLY A 92 -14.45 25.45 -14.21
CA GLY A 92 -15.13 26.72 -13.97
C GLY A 92 -14.23 27.93 -14.18
N LYS A 93 -14.41 28.95 -13.33
CA LYS A 93 -13.64 30.20 -13.37
C LYS A 93 -13.07 30.52 -11.99
N CYS A 94 -11.84 31.04 -11.96
CA CYS A 94 -11.23 31.56 -10.75
C CYS A 94 -11.46 33.07 -10.70
N VAL A 95 -12.26 33.55 -9.75
CA VAL A 95 -12.68 34.95 -9.66
C VAL A 95 -12.24 35.58 -8.34
N PRO A 96 -11.93 36.89 -8.30
CA PRO A 96 -11.65 37.57 -7.04
C PRO A 96 -12.90 37.61 -6.17
N LEU A 97 -12.75 37.36 -4.87
CA LEU A 97 -13.85 37.45 -3.91
C LEU A 97 -14.16 38.92 -3.61
N GLU A 98 -15.42 39.33 -3.80
CA GLU A 98 -15.86 40.70 -3.51
C GLU A 98 -15.54 41.11 -2.06
N GLY A 99 -15.05 42.34 -1.89
CA GLY A 99 -14.69 42.88 -0.58
C GLY A 99 -13.40 42.32 0.05
N SER A 100 -12.68 41.41 -0.62
CA SER A 100 -11.45 40.80 -0.11
C SER A 100 -10.26 40.97 -1.06
N ALA A 101 -9.26 41.77 -0.68
CA ALA A 101 -8.06 41.98 -1.48
C ALA A 101 -7.18 40.71 -1.54
N GLY A 102 -6.93 40.21 -2.76
CA GLY A 102 -6.03 39.06 -2.99
C GLY A 102 -6.61 37.69 -2.60
N VAL A 103 -7.92 37.61 -2.37
CA VAL A 103 -8.64 36.35 -2.14
C VAL A 103 -9.41 36.00 -3.41
N TYR A 104 -9.34 34.72 -3.80
CA TYR A 104 -10.02 34.21 -4.98
C TYR A 104 -10.90 33.03 -4.58
N VAL A 105 -11.92 32.76 -5.37
CA VAL A 105 -12.81 31.60 -5.26
C VAL A 105 -13.00 30.97 -6.63
N ILE A 106 -13.24 29.66 -6.65
CA ILE A 106 -13.63 28.96 -7.87
C ILE A 106 -15.15 28.97 -7.97
N GLU A 107 -15.67 29.57 -9.04
CA GLU A 107 -17.05 29.39 -9.49
C GLU A 107 -17.11 28.15 -10.37
N GLU A 108 -17.72 27.07 -9.87
CA GLU A 108 -17.80 25.82 -10.61
C GLU A 108 -18.69 25.95 -11.86
N GLY A 109 -18.16 25.47 -12.99
CA GLY A 109 -18.87 25.45 -14.26
C GLY A 109 -19.94 24.34 -14.30
N PRO A 110 -21.12 24.58 -14.88
CA PRO A 110 -22.25 23.66 -14.79
C PRO A 110 -22.06 22.34 -15.56
N HIS A 111 -21.15 22.30 -16.55
CA HIS A 111 -21.01 21.18 -17.50
C HIS A 111 -19.68 20.41 -17.40
N GLY A 112 -18.82 20.71 -16.43
CA GLY A 112 -17.61 19.93 -16.15
C GLY A 112 -16.78 19.58 -17.40
N PHE A 113 -16.44 18.29 -17.57
CA PHE A 113 -15.72 17.74 -18.72
C PHE A 113 -16.67 17.17 -19.81
N CYS A 114 -17.81 17.81 -20.06
CA CYS A 114 -18.66 17.46 -21.21
C CYS A 114 -18.14 18.08 -22.52
N ALA A 115 -18.52 17.50 -23.66
CA ALA A 115 -18.04 17.92 -24.99
C ALA A 115 -18.48 19.34 -25.39
N ASP A 116 -19.59 19.82 -24.81
CA ASP A 116 -20.19 21.14 -25.00
C ASP A 116 -19.74 22.17 -23.95
N SER A 117 -18.89 21.78 -22.99
CA SER A 117 -18.43 22.66 -21.93
C SER A 117 -17.36 23.63 -22.43
N SER A 118 -17.61 24.94 -22.24
CA SER A 118 -16.61 26.00 -22.43
C SER A 118 -15.90 26.37 -21.11
N SER A 119 -16.06 25.58 -20.05
CA SER A 119 -15.49 25.88 -18.74
C SER A 119 -14.00 25.53 -18.71
N ASP A 120 -13.17 26.44 -18.21
CA ASP A 120 -11.74 26.20 -18.06
C ASP A 120 -11.47 25.23 -16.90
N LEU A 121 -10.29 24.59 -16.94
CA LEU A 121 -9.83 23.72 -15.87
C LEU A 121 -8.94 24.53 -14.91
N ILE A 122 -9.43 24.72 -13.69
CA ILE A 122 -8.71 25.43 -12.63
C ILE A 122 -7.98 24.41 -11.77
N LEU A 123 -6.65 24.48 -11.75
CA LEU A 123 -5.78 23.60 -10.99
C LEU A 123 -5.09 24.39 -9.88
N SER A 124 -5.04 23.86 -8.66
CA SER A 124 -4.36 24.49 -7.53
C SER A 124 -3.46 23.51 -6.77
N PHE A 125 -2.27 23.97 -6.40
CA PHE A 125 -1.31 23.19 -5.62
C PHE A 125 -0.43 24.07 -4.74
N TRP A 126 0.21 23.45 -3.74
CA TRP A 126 1.11 24.15 -2.81
C TRP A 126 2.56 24.12 -3.32
N SER A 127 3.26 25.24 -3.25
CA SER A 127 4.68 25.35 -3.58
C SER A 127 5.45 26.18 -2.57
N ASN A 128 6.76 25.94 -2.46
CA ASN A 128 7.65 26.82 -1.70
C ASN A 128 7.85 28.11 -2.50
N ALA A 129 7.59 29.27 -1.88
CA ALA A 129 7.77 30.57 -2.51
C ALA A 129 9.19 30.77 -3.09
N GLU A 130 10.22 30.20 -2.47
CA GLU A 130 11.60 30.23 -2.95
C GLU A 130 11.79 29.57 -4.33
N ARG A 131 10.92 28.63 -4.71
CA ARG A 131 10.97 27.99 -6.05
C ARG A 131 10.35 28.85 -7.14
N LEU A 132 9.51 29.82 -6.75
CA LEU A 132 8.81 30.70 -7.69
C LEU A 132 9.65 31.93 -8.08
N VAL A 133 10.80 32.11 -7.43
CA VAL A 133 11.74 33.23 -7.56
C VAL A 133 12.59 33.18 -8.85
N ALA A 134 12.45 32.12 -9.65
CA ALA A 134 13.22 31.97 -10.88
C ALA A 134 12.68 32.87 -12.01
N THR A 135 13.57 33.61 -12.68
CA THR A 135 13.21 34.38 -13.89
C THR A 135 12.77 33.45 -15.02
N GLY A 136 11.67 33.76 -15.71
CA GLY A 136 11.15 32.94 -16.80
C GLY A 136 10.56 31.60 -16.34
N LEU A 137 10.17 31.48 -15.06
CA LEU A 137 9.50 30.29 -14.54
C LEU A 137 8.20 30.04 -15.31
N ARG A 138 7.99 28.80 -15.72
CA ARG A 138 6.71 28.37 -16.32
C ARG A 138 5.98 27.39 -15.41
N VAL A 139 4.66 27.45 -15.47
CA VAL A 139 3.76 26.47 -14.87
C VAL A 139 3.09 25.71 -16.01
N SER A 140 3.02 24.39 -15.92
CA SER A 140 2.35 23.59 -16.96
C SER A 140 1.48 22.50 -16.36
N LEU A 141 0.42 22.17 -17.09
CA LEU A 141 -0.42 21.01 -16.92
C LEU A 141 0.08 19.91 -17.85
N ASN A 142 0.31 18.72 -17.29
CA ASN A 142 0.85 17.58 -18.01
C ASN A 142 0.11 16.31 -17.64
N LEU A 143 0.22 15.29 -18.50
CA LEU A 143 -0.10 13.93 -18.13
C LEU A 143 1.05 13.35 -17.30
N LEU A 144 0.72 12.57 -16.26
CA LEU A 144 1.71 11.85 -15.48
C LEU A 144 2.57 10.99 -16.41
N TYR A 145 3.87 11.25 -16.40
CA TYR A 145 4.81 10.51 -17.21
C TYR A 145 4.84 9.04 -16.80
N THR A 146 4.28 8.18 -17.63
CA THR A 146 4.38 6.73 -17.52
C THR A 146 4.82 6.17 -18.87
N PRO A 147 5.48 5.00 -18.92
CA PRO A 147 5.85 4.38 -20.19
C PRO A 147 4.66 4.22 -21.15
N LEU A 148 3.48 3.89 -20.61
CA LEU A 148 2.25 3.76 -21.39
C LEU A 148 1.74 5.11 -21.89
N ALA A 149 1.67 6.13 -21.03
CA ALA A 149 1.23 7.48 -21.44
C ALA A 149 2.17 8.08 -22.49
N ARG A 150 3.49 7.88 -22.33
CA ARG A 150 4.47 8.30 -23.33
C ARG A 150 4.29 7.53 -24.63
N TYR A 151 4.14 6.21 -24.58
CA TYR A 151 3.93 5.41 -25.79
C TYR A 151 2.67 5.87 -26.57
N LYS A 152 1.58 6.16 -25.84
CA LYS A 152 0.30 6.53 -26.45
C LYS A 152 0.25 7.98 -26.95
N TYR A 153 0.79 8.94 -26.19
CA TYR A 153 0.50 10.36 -26.38
C TYR A 153 1.72 11.22 -26.72
N ARG A 154 2.92 10.63 -26.86
CA ARG A 154 4.14 11.38 -27.19
C ARG A 154 4.06 12.07 -28.54
N LYS A 155 3.36 11.49 -29.52
CA LYS A 155 3.30 12.06 -30.87
C LYS A 155 2.53 13.38 -30.87
N GLU A 156 1.51 13.46 -30.03
CA GLU A 156 0.58 14.59 -29.96
C GLU A 156 1.04 15.62 -28.92
N LEU A 157 1.50 15.18 -27.75
CA LEU A 157 1.82 16.05 -26.61
C LEU A 157 3.33 16.25 -26.36
N GLY A 158 4.18 15.66 -27.21
CA GLY A 158 5.64 15.71 -27.09
C GLY A 158 6.21 14.82 -25.98
N ASP A 159 7.53 14.91 -25.75
CA ASP A 159 8.23 14.05 -24.79
C ASP A 159 7.84 14.31 -23.32
N ASP A 160 7.40 15.54 -23.01
CA ASP A 160 6.97 15.95 -21.66
C ASP A 160 5.47 15.77 -21.41
N LEU A 161 4.70 15.31 -22.41
CA LEU A 161 3.25 15.11 -22.34
C LEU A 161 2.49 16.35 -21.83
N THR A 162 2.82 17.52 -22.37
CA THR A 162 2.27 18.80 -21.94
C THR A 162 0.93 19.05 -22.60
N LEU A 163 -0.09 19.36 -21.79
CA LEU A 163 -1.40 19.79 -22.27
C LEU A 163 -1.50 21.30 -22.39
N PHE A 164 -1.00 22.01 -21.38
CA PHE A 164 -1.05 23.48 -21.34
C PHE A 164 0.15 24.03 -20.57
N SER A 165 0.66 25.19 -20.95
CA SER A 165 1.73 25.86 -20.21
C SER A 165 1.65 27.37 -20.31
N ALA A 166 1.82 28.04 -19.17
CA ALA A 166 1.86 29.49 -19.08
C ALA A 166 3.11 29.97 -18.33
N ASP A 167 3.53 31.20 -18.60
CA ASP A 167 4.53 31.89 -17.78
C ASP A 167 3.94 32.17 -16.39
N ALA A 168 4.72 31.98 -15.33
CA ALA A 168 4.26 32.21 -13.97
C ALA A 168 3.94 33.69 -13.66
N SER A 169 4.38 34.61 -14.51
CA SER A 169 4.02 36.03 -14.46
C SER A 169 2.75 36.39 -15.25
N ASN A 170 2.22 35.47 -16.07
CA ASN A 170 0.97 35.68 -16.79
C ASN A 170 -0.22 35.50 -15.83
N LYS A 171 -0.80 36.62 -15.38
CA LYS A 171 -1.91 36.63 -14.42
C LYS A 171 -3.24 36.12 -14.99
N ASP A 172 -3.39 36.07 -16.31
CA ASP A 172 -4.60 35.54 -16.96
C ASP A 172 -4.66 34.02 -16.85
N HIS A 173 -3.52 33.35 -16.67
CA HIS A 173 -3.43 31.90 -16.57
C HIS A 173 -2.79 31.39 -15.28
N VAL A 174 -2.03 32.20 -14.56
CA VAL A 174 -1.33 31.81 -13.32
C VAL A 174 -1.55 32.83 -12.23
N LEU A 175 -2.10 32.39 -11.10
CA LEU A 175 -2.21 33.17 -9.88
C LEU A 175 -1.38 32.54 -8.78
N ILE A 176 -0.74 33.38 -7.97
CA ILE A 176 -0.01 32.96 -6.78
C ILE A 176 -0.68 33.59 -5.58
N LEU A 177 -1.24 32.74 -4.73
CA LEU A 177 -2.14 33.11 -3.64
C LEU A 177 -1.58 32.68 -2.28
N ARG A 178 -1.99 33.37 -1.22
CA ARG A 178 -1.65 32.99 0.17
C ARG A 178 -2.42 31.75 0.63
N GLY A 179 -3.65 31.59 0.15
CA GLY A 179 -4.55 30.49 0.45
C GLY A 179 -5.02 29.78 -0.83
N ARG A 180 -5.75 28.68 -0.68
CA ARG A 180 -6.45 28.07 -1.82
C ARG A 180 -7.62 28.95 -2.27
N PRO A 181 -8.00 28.91 -3.56
CA PRO A 181 -9.13 29.66 -4.07
C PRO A 181 -10.46 28.98 -3.71
N THR A 182 -10.78 28.87 -2.42
CA THR A 182 -11.99 28.21 -1.91
C THR A 182 -12.77 29.18 -1.04
N SER A 183 -14.11 29.07 -1.02
CA SER A 183 -15.03 29.94 -0.24
C SER A 183 -14.66 30.05 1.24
N ASP A 184 -14.14 28.97 1.83
CA ASP A 184 -13.62 28.92 3.20
C ASP A 184 -12.09 28.97 3.25
N ALA A 185 -11.45 29.97 2.61
CA ALA A 185 -9.99 30.16 2.64
C ALA A 185 -9.47 30.53 4.05
N ARG A 186 -9.72 29.68 5.06
CA ARG A 186 -8.95 29.66 6.29
C ARG A 186 -7.52 29.33 5.89
N PRO A 187 -6.51 30.08 6.36
CA PRO A 187 -5.14 29.68 6.17
C PRO A 187 -4.99 28.26 6.71
N GLN A 188 -4.69 27.29 5.83
CA GLN A 188 -4.21 25.99 6.27
C GLN A 188 -2.87 26.26 6.93
N ASN A 189 -2.89 26.45 8.24
CA ASN A 189 -1.67 26.43 9.03
C ASN A 189 -1.03 25.08 8.75
N ALA A 190 0.11 25.09 8.04
CA ALA A 190 0.93 23.91 7.92
C ALA A 190 1.14 23.43 9.35
N LEU A 191 0.56 22.28 9.71
CA LEU A 191 0.80 21.64 10.99
C LEU A 191 2.30 21.42 11.02
N ARG A 192 3.01 22.33 11.68
CA ARG A 192 4.42 22.16 11.92
C ARG A 192 4.47 20.98 12.86
N PHE A 193 4.83 19.84 12.32
CA PHE A 193 5.39 18.80 13.15
C PHE A 193 6.67 19.40 13.72
N GLU A 194 6.56 20.01 14.89
CA GLU A 194 7.71 20.34 15.70
C GLU A 194 8.33 18.99 16.02
N THR A 195 9.34 18.62 15.24
CA THR A 195 10.12 17.45 15.54
C THR A 195 10.62 17.68 16.96
N PRO A 196 10.24 16.83 17.93
CA PRO A 196 10.83 16.93 19.25
C PRO A 196 12.33 16.99 19.02
N THR A 197 13.00 17.98 19.60
CA THR A 197 14.46 18.04 19.59
C THR A 197 14.94 16.97 20.57
N GLN A 198 14.57 15.70 20.34
CA GLN A 198 15.24 14.61 20.98
C GLN A 198 16.65 14.65 20.41
N ALA A 199 17.63 14.79 21.30
CA ALA A 199 18.97 14.35 21.01
C ALA A 199 18.87 12.85 20.74
N VAL A 200 18.56 12.50 19.48
CA VAL A 200 18.70 11.14 19.00
C VAL A 200 20.19 10.89 19.14
N ASP A 201 20.56 10.04 20.11
CA ASP A 201 21.88 9.42 20.09
C ASP A 201 22.05 8.88 18.66
N PRO A 202 22.98 9.40 17.85
CA PRO A 202 23.10 9.03 16.44
C PRO A 202 23.36 7.54 16.23
N GLY A 203 23.48 6.77 17.33
CA GLY A 203 23.75 5.36 17.32
C GLY A 203 25.20 5.13 16.88
N GLN A 204 25.55 3.86 16.70
CA GLN A 204 26.83 3.53 16.10
C GLN A 204 26.71 3.69 14.57
N PRO A 205 27.63 4.41 13.90
CA PRO A 205 27.59 4.56 12.46
C PRO A 205 27.81 3.20 11.78
N CYS A 206 26.96 2.89 10.80
CA CYS A 206 27.10 1.70 9.95
C CYS A 206 27.88 2.05 8.68
N ILE A 207 29.02 1.39 8.48
CA ILE A 207 29.84 1.49 7.28
C ILE A 207 29.31 0.49 6.26
N ILE A 208 28.95 0.96 5.06
CA ILE A 208 28.41 0.13 3.98
C ILE A 208 29.43 0.02 2.85
N LYS A 209 29.76 -1.20 2.45
CA LYS A 209 30.61 -1.48 1.29
C LYS A 209 29.75 -1.88 0.09
N ILE A 210 29.82 -1.05 -0.95
CA ILE A 210 29.08 -1.23 -2.20
C ILE A 210 30.05 -1.74 -3.27
N ARG A 211 29.67 -2.77 -4.02
CA ARG A 211 30.39 -3.26 -5.20
C ARG A 211 29.44 -3.30 -6.39
N GLY A 212 29.79 -2.62 -7.48
CA GLY A 212 29.03 -2.69 -8.72
C GLY A 212 29.73 -3.56 -9.75
N GLU A 213 28.96 -4.44 -10.41
CA GLU A 213 29.38 -5.08 -11.66
C GLU A 213 28.67 -4.40 -12.84
N LYS A 214 29.28 -4.42 -14.03
CA LYS A 214 28.76 -3.71 -15.23
C LYS A 214 27.34 -4.12 -15.64
N LYS A 215 26.89 -5.32 -15.28
CA LYS A 215 25.58 -5.87 -15.67
C LYS A 215 24.46 -5.62 -14.64
N ASP A 216 24.77 -5.69 -13.34
CA ASP A 216 23.75 -5.75 -12.29
C ASP A 216 23.65 -4.45 -11.45
N GLY A 217 24.47 -3.44 -11.76
CA GLY A 217 24.50 -2.19 -11.01
C GLY A 217 25.19 -2.31 -9.63
N PRO A 218 25.20 -1.23 -8.83
CA PRO A 218 25.81 -1.23 -7.50
C PRO A 218 25.00 -2.08 -6.51
N GLN A 219 25.63 -3.07 -5.88
CA GLN A 219 25.04 -3.90 -4.83
C GLN A 219 25.78 -3.74 -3.50
N ILE A 220 25.04 -3.76 -2.39
CA ILE A 220 25.63 -3.77 -1.05
C ILE A 220 26.16 -5.18 -0.78
N ARG A 221 27.45 -5.30 -0.47
CA ARG A 221 28.09 -6.59 -0.18
C ARG A 221 28.31 -6.81 1.31
N GLU A 222 28.55 -5.75 2.05
CA GLU A 222 28.97 -5.85 3.44
C GLU A 222 28.53 -4.59 4.19
N MET A 223 28.08 -4.79 5.43
CA MET A 223 27.74 -3.75 6.38
C MET A 223 28.53 -4.01 7.67
N LYS A 224 29.18 -2.97 8.17
CA LYS A 224 30.02 -3.04 9.37
C LYS A 224 29.60 -2.02 10.40
N VAL A 225 29.47 -2.43 11.65
CA VAL A 225 29.28 -1.53 12.79
C VAL A 225 30.37 -1.80 13.81
N ARG A 226 30.95 -0.74 14.37
CA ARG A 226 31.92 -0.84 15.47
C ARG A 226 31.31 -0.36 16.76
N VAL A 227 31.35 -1.21 17.78
CA VAL A 227 30.87 -0.91 19.13
C VAL A 227 32.09 -0.68 20.02
N LYS A 228 32.23 0.53 20.56
CA LYS A 228 33.32 0.85 21.49
C LYS A 228 32.91 0.50 22.92
N VAL A 229 33.69 -0.36 23.56
CA VAL A 229 33.44 -0.75 24.96
C VAL A 229 33.92 0.34 25.92
N LYS A 230 33.17 0.57 27.00
CA LYS A 230 33.43 1.71 27.91
C LYS A 230 34.05 1.29 29.24
N SER A 231 33.56 0.20 29.84
CA SER A 231 33.99 -0.19 31.18
C SER A 231 35.35 -0.90 31.17
N ASP A 232 36.12 -0.75 32.25
CA ASP A 232 37.45 -1.37 32.33
C ASP A 232 37.38 -2.89 32.43
N SER A 233 36.29 -3.44 32.99
CA SER A 233 36.02 -4.89 32.96
C SER A 233 35.79 -5.41 31.54
N GLU A 234 35.07 -4.65 30.71
CA GLU A 234 34.89 -4.98 29.29
C GLU A 234 36.20 -4.87 28.50
N LYS A 235 37.00 -3.83 28.72
CA LYS A 235 38.33 -3.69 28.08
C LYS A 235 39.25 -4.86 28.44
N ALA A 236 39.25 -5.27 29.71
CA ALA A 236 40.02 -6.43 30.17
C ALA A 236 39.52 -7.75 29.54
N ALA A 237 38.20 -7.91 29.40
CA ALA A 237 37.62 -9.07 28.72
C ALA A 237 37.98 -9.11 27.23
N LEU A 238 37.98 -7.95 26.56
CA LEU A 238 38.35 -7.82 25.16
C LEU A 238 39.84 -8.10 24.94
N ALA A 239 40.71 -7.66 25.86
CA ALA A 239 42.14 -7.98 25.83
C ALA A 239 42.44 -9.49 25.96
N LYS A 240 41.54 -10.24 26.61
CA LYS A 240 41.58 -11.71 26.69
C LYS A 240 41.00 -12.41 25.46
N GLY A 241 40.59 -11.66 24.42
CA GLY A 241 40.07 -12.21 23.16
C GLY A 241 38.60 -12.63 23.20
N THR A 242 37.84 -12.21 24.21
CA THR A 242 36.38 -12.45 24.24
C THR A 242 35.71 -11.62 23.15
N LYS A 243 34.84 -12.23 22.33
CA LYS A 243 34.22 -11.57 21.15
C LYS A 243 32.76 -11.13 21.37
N GLY A 244 32.09 -11.66 22.40
CA GLY A 244 30.65 -11.44 22.62
C GLY A 244 29.78 -12.32 21.73
N THR A 245 28.48 -12.37 22.02
CA THR A 245 27.48 -13.10 21.22
C THR A 245 26.42 -12.16 20.71
N THR A 246 25.86 -12.45 19.55
CA THR A 246 24.79 -11.65 18.95
C THR A 246 23.48 -12.40 18.95
N GLU A 247 22.41 -11.66 19.21
CA GLU A 247 21.02 -12.10 19.13
C GLU A 247 20.28 -11.13 18.21
N GLN A 248 19.53 -11.63 17.24
CA GLN A 248 18.73 -10.78 16.38
C GLN A 248 17.37 -10.49 17.00
N ILE A 249 17.12 -9.22 17.27
CA ILE A 249 15.92 -8.72 17.97
C ILE A 249 15.01 -7.89 17.05
N GLY A 250 15.39 -7.77 15.78
CA GLY A 250 14.66 -7.05 14.75
C GLY A 250 15.20 -7.35 13.35
N PRO A 251 14.46 -7.01 12.29
CA PRO A 251 14.89 -7.20 10.91
C PRO A 251 16.25 -6.55 10.61
N CYS A 252 16.48 -5.37 11.18
CA CYS A 252 17.70 -4.61 10.99
C CYS A 252 18.45 -4.38 12.32
N THR A 253 18.20 -5.20 13.35
CA THR A 253 18.71 -4.92 14.70
C THR A 253 19.26 -6.16 15.39
N LEU A 254 20.51 -6.06 15.86
CA LEU A 254 21.17 -7.04 16.71
C LEU A 254 21.33 -6.51 18.13
N ARG A 255 21.25 -7.42 19.10
CA ARG A 255 21.72 -7.24 20.45
C ARG A 255 23.07 -7.96 20.59
N LEU A 256 24.13 -7.20 20.80
CA LEU A 256 25.45 -7.71 21.14
C LEU A 256 25.53 -7.86 22.66
N ASN A 257 25.57 -9.10 23.13
CA ASN A 257 25.81 -9.43 24.53
C ASN A 257 27.32 -9.57 24.74
N PHE A 258 27.90 -8.68 25.54
CA PHE A 258 29.33 -8.67 25.83
C PHE A 258 29.57 -8.48 27.33
N HIS A 259 30.16 -9.50 27.97
CA HIS A 259 30.36 -9.54 29.41
C HIS A 259 29.04 -9.34 30.18
N ARG A 260 28.91 -8.24 30.94
CA ARG A 260 27.70 -7.86 31.69
C ARG A 260 26.86 -6.78 30.99
N ALA A 261 27.25 -6.37 29.78
CA ALA A 261 26.60 -5.32 29.02
C ALA A 261 25.90 -5.89 27.78
N ALA A 262 24.83 -5.21 27.35
CA ALA A 262 24.16 -5.47 26.09
C ALA A 262 24.13 -4.18 25.26
N TYR A 263 24.60 -4.27 24.02
CA TYR A 263 24.61 -3.17 23.06
C TYR A 263 23.58 -3.43 21.97
N THR A 264 22.76 -2.42 21.66
CA THR A 264 21.83 -2.49 20.52
C THR A 264 22.51 -1.92 19.29
N VAL A 265 22.54 -2.70 18.21
CA VAL A 265 23.23 -2.39 16.96
C VAL A 265 22.21 -2.40 15.84
N THR A 266 22.10 -1.28 15.11
CA THR A 266 21.10 -1.11 14.06
C THR A 266 21.79 -0.96 12.70
N PHE A 267 21.24 -1.67 11.73
CA PHE A 267 21.65 -1.65 10.33
C PHE A 267 20.59 -0.91 9.49
N PRO A 268 20.98 -0.30 8.36
CA PRO A 268 20.04 0.38 7.47
C PRO A 268 19.19 -0.58 6.63
N PHE A 269 19.60 -1.85 6.52
CA PHE A 269 18.91 -2.88 5.75
C PHE A 269 18.71 -4.15 6.57
N PRO A 270 17.74 -5.02 6.20
CA PRO A 270 17.55 -6.29 6.87
C PRO A 270 18.79 -7.18 6.81
N ILE A 271 19.03 -7.92 7.90
CA ILE A 271 20.19 -8.81 8.08
C ILE A 271 19.73 -10.17 8.59
N LEU A 272 20.63 -11.16 8.58
CA LEU A 272 20.43 -12.42 9.30
C LEU A 272 21.58 -12.61 10.29
N ASN A 273 21.27 -12.97 11.53
CA ASN A 273 22.29 -13.28 12.54
C ASN A 273 23.21 -14.42 12.10
N SER A 274 22.67 -15.38 11.32
CA SER A 274 23.44 -16.50 10.75
C SER A 274 24.59 -16.04 9.85
N ASP A 275 24.44 -14.86 9.25
CA ASP A 275 25.38 -14.30 8.29
C ASP A 275 26.28 -13.24 8.95
N THR A 276 26.22 -13.13 10.28
CA THR A 276 26.94 -12.12 11.05
C THR A 276 28.22 -12.69 11.63
N SER A 277 29.33 -11.98 11.44
CA SER A 277 30.60 -12.25 12.12
C SER A 277 30.92 -11.17 13.14
N VAL A 278 31.57 -11.59 14.24
CA VAL A 278 31.97 -10.70 15.33
C VAL A 278 33.47 -10.81 15.54
N GLU A 279 34.16 -9.68 15.46
CA GLU A 279 35.59 -9.55 15.65
C GLU A 279 35.91 -8.62 16.82
N ALA A 280 36.87 -9.01 17.65
CA ALA A 280 37.33 -8.23 18.80
C ALA A 280 38.65 -7.54 18.47
N HIS A 281 38.68 -6.21 18.57
CA HIS A 281 39.88 -5.40 18.38
C HIS A 281 40.40 -4.91 19.74
N SER A 282 41.19 -5.76 20.41
CA SER A 282 41.72 -5.50 21.76
C SER A 282 42.53 -4.20 21.88
N LYS A 283 43.23 -3.78 20.82
CA LYS A 283 44.04 -2.55 20.80
C LYS A 283 43.21 -1.26 20.72
N SER A 284 42.06 -1.28 20.03
CA SER A 284 41.18 -0.11 19.90
C SER A 284 40.02 -0.12 20.88
N TYR A 285 39.86 -1.18 21.68
CA TYR A 285 38.73 -1.40 22.57
C TYR A 285 37.39 -1.39 21.82
N GLU A 286 37.36 -2.05 20.66
CA GLU A 286 36.19 -2.09 19.78
C GLU A 286 35.81 -3.53 19.44
N ILE A 287 34.50 -3.75 19.28
CA ILE A 287 33.94 -4.97 18.71
C ILE A 287 33.38 -4.59 17.33
N GLU A 288 33.91 -5.21 16.28
CA GLU A 288 33.42 -5.04 14.91
C GLU A 288 32.42 -6.15 14.60
N ILE A 289 31.23 -5.75 14.14
CA ILE A 289 30.19 -6.64 13.68
C ILE A 289 30.09 -6.46 12.17
N THR A 290 30.30 -7.53 11.42
CA THR A 290 30.21 -7.55 9.97
C THR A 290 29.04 -8.44 9.54
N THR A 291 28.23 -7.97 8.60
CA THR A 291 27.07 -8.71 8.08
C THR A 291 26.79 -8.29 6.63
N GLN A 292 25.77 -8.88 6.00
CA GLN A 292 25.34 -8.59 4.63
C GLN A 292 23.85 -8.29 4.59
N VAL A 293 23.40 -7.67 3.49
CA VAL A 293 21.96 -7.47 3.26
C VAL A 293 21.32 -8.84 3.05
N SER A 294 20.30 -9.14 3.86
CA SER A 294 19.53 -10.37 3.69
C SER A 294 18.74 -10.31 2.38
N THR A 295 19.03 -11.24 1.48
CA THR A 295 18.24 -11.45 0.25
C THR A 295 17.12 -12.47 0.45
N ASN A 296 17.21 -13.29 1.49
CA ASN A 296 16.22 -14.29 1.88
C ASN A 296 15.64 -13.90 3.24
N ILE A 297 14.75 -12.92 3.22
CA ILE A 297 13.97 -12.55 4.39
C ILE A 297 13.00 -13.71 4.66
N SER A 298 13.34 -14.51 5.67
CA SER A 298 12.44 -15.45 6.30
C SER A 298 11.73 -14.72 7.44
N ILE A 299 10.51 -15.13 7.72
CA ILE A 299 9.73 -14.58 8.84
C ILE A 299 10.13 -15.31 10.12
N GLN A 300 10.56 -16.57 9.98
CA GLN A 300 11.13 -17.37 11.07
C GLN A 300 12.59 -17.01 11.37
N ALA A 301 13.36 -16.59 10.36
CA ALA A 301 14.74 -16.17 10.50
C ALA A 301 14.90 -14.71 10.08
N GLY A 302 15.16 -13.82 11.04
CA GLY A 302 15.33 -12.39 10.76
C GLY A 302 14.77 -11.44 11.83
N GLY A 303 14.28 -11.94 12.97
CA GLY A 303 13.79 -11.07 14.04
C GLY A 303 12.55 -10.25 13.68
N TYR A 304 11.78 -10.68 12.68
CA TYR A 304 10.46 -10.12 12.43
C TYR A 304 9.49 -10.54 13.54
N PRO A 305 8.54 -9.67 13.95
CA PRO A 305 7.51 -10.08 14.89
C PRO A 305 6.63 -11.20 14.30
N ASP A 306 6.16 -12.12 15.14
CA ASP A 306 5.17 -13.14 14.77
C ASP A 306 3.87 -12.55 14.20
N ASN A 307 3.62 -11.25 14.44
CA ASN A 307 2.49 -10.50 13.92
C ASN A 307 2.87 -9.66 12.70
N TRP A 308 2.36 -10.04 11.53
CA TRP A 308 2.60 -9.37 10.24
C TRP A 308 1.82 -8.07 10.05
N PHE A 309 0.79 -7.86 10.86
CA PHE A 309 -0.09 -6.69 10.79
C PHE A 309 -0.18 -6.07 12.19
N PRO A 310 0.96 -5.56 12.72
CA PRO A 310 1.00 -5.09 14.08
C PRO A 310 0.08 -3.87 14.25
N ILE A 311 -0.65 -3.88 15.35
CA ILE A 311 -1.46 -2.74 15.79
C ILE A 311 -0.72 -2.12 16.97
N LEU A 312 -0.23 -0.92 16.75
CA LEU A 312 0.48 -0.18 17.78
C LEU A 312 -0.50 0.48 18.73
N ARG A 313 -0.15 0.45 20.01
CA ARG A 313 -0.85 1.17 21.07
C ARG A 313 -0.02 2.39 21.44
N HIS A 314 -0.43 3.56 20.94
CA HIS A 314 0.02 4.85 21.46
C HIS A 314 -1.09 5.40 22.37
N THR A 315 -1.74 6.49 21.97
CA THR A 315 -2.97 6.99 22.60
C THR A 315 -4.20 6.18 22.15
N THR A 316 -4.18 5.70 20.90
CA THR A 316 -5.18 4.81 20.30
C THR A 316 -4.51 3.57 19.72
N PHE A 317 -5.31 2.57 19.35
CA PHE A 317 -4.86 1.44 18.56
C PHE A 317 -4.79 1.87 17.09
N THR A 318 -3.64 1.69 16.45
CA THR A 318 -3.42 2.09 15.04
C THR A 318 -2.68 0.99 14.30
N PRO A 319 -3.17 0.55 13.12
CA PRO A 319 -2.42 -0.39 12.29
C PRO A 319 -1.10 0.25 11.83
N TRP A 320 0.00 -0.48 11.91
CA TRP A 320 1.33 0.05 11.60
C TRP A 320 1.59 0.16 10.09
N ASN A 321 1.22 -0.90 9.36
CA ASN A 321 1.58 -1.10 7.95
C ASN A 321 0.36 -1.08 7.01
N ILE A 322 -0.79 -0.63 7.49
CA ILE A 322 -2.00 -0.42 6.71
C ILE A 322 -2.51 0.97 7.06
N HIS A 323 -2.72 1.85 6.07
CA HIS A 323 -3.17 3.22 6.32
C HIS A 323 -4.65 3.25 6.70
N HIS A 324 -5.04 4.28 7.46
CA HIS A 324 -6.42 4.48 7.88
C HIS A 324 -7.30 4.98 6.72
N ALA A 325 -8.54 4.50 6.64
CA ALA A 325 -9.50 4.83 5.58
C ALA A 325 -10.86 5.21 6.17
N HIS A 326 -11.43 6.34 5.73
CA HIS A 326 -12.75 6.77 6.17
C HIS A 326 -13.81 6.35 5.14
N LEU A 327 -14.44 5.19 5.36
CA LEU A 327 -15.31 4.52 4.38
C LEU A 327 -16.42 5.40 3.78
N TYR A 328 -17.07 6.25 4.58
CA TYR A 328 -18.13 7.14 4.07
C TYR A 328 -17.65 8.24 3.11
N ARG A 329 -16.33 8.43 2.97
CA ARG A 329 -15.73 9.40 2.04
C ARG A 329 -15.19 8.73 0.78
N LEU A 330 -15.25 7.40 0.69
CA LEU A 330 -14.73 6.67 -0.45
C LEU A 330 -15.85 6.51 -1.49
N PRO A 331 -15.58 6.80 -2.78
CA PRO A 331 -16.55 6.57 -3.85
C PRO A 331 -16.95 5.10 -3.92
N LEU A 332 -18.26 4.83 -3.99
CA LEU A 332 -18.80 3.49 -4.21
C LEU A 332 -18.68 3.11 -5.70
N ILE A 333 -18.24 1.88 -5.97
CA ILE A 333 -18.16 1.34 -7.32
C ILE A 333 -19.50 0.67 -7.65
N ASP A 334 -20.11 1.08 -8.75
CA ASP A 334 -21.31 0.44 -9.29
C ASP A 334 -20.94 -0.91 -9.94
N ILE A 335 -21.24 -2.00 -9.22
CA ILE A 335 -20.94 -3.36 -9.67
C ILE A 335 -21.89 -3.86 -10.78
N GLN A 336 -22.97 -3.14 -11.09
CA GLN A 336 -23.89 -3.51 -12.16
C GLN A 336 -23.28 -3.24 -13.54
N GLN A 337 -22.33 -2.30 -13.64
CA GLN A 337 -21.62 -1.96 -14.89
C GLN A 337 -20.50 -2.95 -15.22
N ARG A 338 -20.84 -4.25 -15.33
CA ARG A 338 -19.87 -5.36 -15.45
C ARG A 338 -18.84 -5.19 -16.56
N ASP A 339 -19.22 -4.62 -17.71
CA ASP A 339 -18.31 -4.40 -18.83
C ASP A 339 -17.13 -3.48 -18.48
N LYS A 340 -17.34 -2.56 -17.53
CA LYS A 340 -16.32 -1.64 -17.03
C LYS A 340 -15.49 -2.21 -15.87
N LEU A 341 -15.83 -3.39 -15.37
CA LEU A 341 -15.22 -4.02 -14.18
C LEU A 341 -14.22 -5.11 -14.53
N LYS A 342 -13.53 -5.00 -15.67
CA LYS A 342 -12.43 -5.93 -16.04
C LYS A 342 -11.11 -5.59 -15.33
N TRP A 343 -10.89 -4.32 -15.01
CA TRP A 343 -9.66 -3.85 -14.36
C TRP A 343 -9.38 -4.45 -12.97
N PRO A 344 -10.36 -4.82 -12.11
CA PRO A 344 -10.09 -5.45 -10.83
C PRO A 344 -9.35 -6.79 -10.95
N ILE A 345 -9.45 -7.49 -12.09
CA ILE A 345 -8.66 -8.70 -12.35
C ILE A 345 -7.17 -8.35 -12.39
N ALA A 346 -6.81 -7.36 -13.20
CA ALA A 346 -5.43 -6.89 -13.30
C ALA A 346 -4.93 -6.31 -11.98
N HIS A 347 -5.78 -5.55 -11.28
CA HIS A 347 -5.49 -4.94 -9.99
C HIS A 347 -5.22 -5.99 -8.90
N THR A 348 -6.12 -6.96 -8.74
CA THR A 348 -5.94 -8.05 -7.77
C THR A 348 -4.79 -8.97 -8.16
N SER A 349 -4.52 -9.17 -9.45
CA SER A 349 -3.32 -9.88 -9.91
C SER A 349 -2.03 -9.15 -9.54
N ALA A 350 -2.01 -7.82 -9.61
CA ALA A 350 -0.84 -6.98 -9.29
C ALA A 350 -0.50 -6.98 -7.79
N GLN A 351 -1.32 -7.58 -6.93
CA GLN A 351 -0.98 -7.83 -5.52
C GLN A 351 0.30 -8.65 -5.35
N MET A 352 0.50 -9.59 -6.28
CA MET A 352 1.60 -10.55 -6.24
C MET A 352 2.84 -9.96 -6.89
N SER A 353 3.94 -9.94 -6.13
CA SER A 353 5.27 -9.75 -6.71
C SER A 353 5.65 -10.95 -7.60
N ASP A 354 6.68 -10.80 -8.42
CA ASP A 354 7.15 -11.88 -9.29
C ASP A 354 7.60 -13.11 -8.50
N ARG A 355 8.23 -12.90 -7.34
CA ARG A 355 8.56 -13.97 -6.39
C ARG A 355 7.30 -14.71 -5.93
N GLU A 356 6.29 -13.98 -5.49
CA GLU A 356 5.02 -14.57 -5.04
C GLU A 356 4.28 -15.29 -6.18
N ARG A 357 4.34 -14.76 -7.41
CA ARG A 357 3.79 -15.41 -8.61
C ARG A 357 4.47 -16.73 -8.93
N ILE A 358 5.80 -16.79 -8.81
CA ILE A 358 6.55 -18.03 -9.01
C ILE A 358 6.12 -19.05 -7.95
N ILE A 359 6.02 -18.66 -6.67
CA ILE A 359 5.54 -19.54 -5.59
C ILE A 359 4.12 -20.01 -5.89
N GLN A 360 3.23 -19.09 -6.27
CA GLN A 360 1.84 -19.38 -6.61
C GLN A 360 1.73 -20.46 -7.70
N ARG A 361 2.53 -20.34 -8.76
CA ARG A 361 2.47 -21.22 -9.95
C ARG A 361 3.23 -22.54 -9.78
N SER A 362 4.30 -22.54 -9.00
CA SER A 362 5.19 -23.70 -8.85
C SER A 362 4.86 -24.58 -7.65
N LYS A 363 4.25 -24.04 -6.59
CA LYS A 363 3.95 -24.75 -5.36
C LYS A 363 2.45 -24.77 -5.08
N HIS A 364 1.95 -25.98 -4.81
CA HIS A 364 0.59 -26.14 -4.33
C HIS A 364 0.40 -25.44 -2.97
N ALA A 365 -0.74 -24.78 -2.74
CA ALA A 365 -1.01 -24.02 -1.50
C ALA A 365 -0.81 -24.81 -0.20
N ALA A 366 -1.03 -26.14 -0.19
CA ALA A 366 -0.79 -26.98 0.99
C ALA A 366 0.69 -27.36 1.21
N GLN A 367 1.56 -27.08 0.25
CA GLN A 367 3.01 -27.35 0.32
C GLN A 367 3.83 -26.08 0.57
N ARG A 368 3.16 -24.91 0.63
CA ARG A 368 3.82 -23.62 0.88
C ARG A 368 4.24 -23.54 2.35
N THR A 369 5.41 -22.96 2.59
CA THR A 369 5.96 -22.82 3.95
C THR A 369 5.25 -21.69 4.71
N PRO A 370 5.42 -21.58 6.04
CA PRO A 370 4.90 -20.44 6.80
C PRO A 370 5.38 -19.08 6.27
N ASP A 371 6.62 -19.00 5.76
CA ASP A 371 7.16 -17.77 5.15
C ASP A 371 6.44 -17.36 3.86
N GLU A 372 5.75 -18.31 3.22
CA GLU A 372 5.04 -18.12 1.95
C GLU A 372 3.54 -17.86 2.15
N VAL A 373 3.06 -17.75 3.40
CA VAL A 373 1.62 -17.74 3.66
C VAL A 373 0.90 -16.48 3.18
N LEU A 374 1.61 -15.36 2.95
CA LEU A 374 1.03 -14.18 2.30
C LEU A 374 0.48 -14.49 0.91
N VAL A 375 1.08 -15.45 0.18
CA VAL A 375 0.58 -15.87 -1.13
C VAL A 375 -0.83 -16.46 -1.00
N ASN A 376 -1.07 -17.31 0.02
CA ASN A 376 -2.41 -17.85 0.28
C ASN A 376 -3.40 -16.74 0.65
N VAL A 377 -3.00 -15.81 1.52
CA VAL A 377 -3.86 -14.70 1.95
C VAL A 377 -4.24 -13.80 0.77
N LYS A 378 -3.28 -13.46 -0.11
CA LYS A 378 -3.52 -12.64 -1.30
C LYS A 378 -4.41 -13.35 -2.33
N GLU A 379 -4.32 -14.68 -2.46
CA GLU A 379 -5.26 -15.47 -3.26
C GLU A 379 -6.68 -15.38 -2.68
N SER A 380 -6.84 -15.58 -1.37
CA SER A 380 -8.11 -15.45 -0.68
C SER A 380 -8.71 -14.04 -0.83
N LEU A 381 -7.91 -12.97 -0.70
CA LEU A 381 -8.34 -11.60 -0.94
C LEU A 381 -8.79 -11.35 -2.38
N SER A 382 -8.08 -11.94 -3.35
CA SER A 382 -8.45 -11.85 -4.77
C SER A 382 -9.81 -12.49 -5.03
N VAL A 383 -10.07 -13.66 -4.42
CA VAL A 383 -11.37 -14.34 -4.47
C VAL A 383 -12.48 -13.45 -3.90
N LEU A 384 -12.30 -12.90 -2.69
CA LEU A 384 -13.32 -12.03 -2.09
C LEU A 384 -13.75 -10.88 -3.02
N ILE A 385 -12.79 -10.25 -3.69
CA ILE A 385 -13.07 -9.10 -4.57
C ILE A 385 -13.67 -9.55 -5.90
N GLN A 386 -13.07 -10.54 -6.57
CA GLN A 386 -13.48 -10.98 -7.90
C GLN A 386 -14.86 -11.65 -7.90
N ASP A 387 -15.22 -12.38 -6.85
CA ASP A 387 -16.54 -13.02 -6.75
C ASP A 387 -17.62 -12.07 -6.26
N TYR A 388 -17.25 -11.05 -5.47
CA TYR A 388 -18.20 -10.00 -5.12
C TYR A 388 -18.72 -9.26 -6.36
N ILE A 389 -17.83 -8.95 -7.31
CA ILE A 389 -18.22 -8.33 -8.59
C ILE A 389 -18.80 -9.31 -9.61
N GLY A 390 -18.83 -10.61 -9.30
CA GLY A 390 -19.46 -11.64 -10.13
C GLY A 390 -18.70 -11.98 -11.42
N LEU A 391 -17.36 -12.05 -11.36
CA LEU A 391 -16.54 -12.40 -12.53
C LEU A 391 -16.58 -13.89 -12.89
N ARG A 392 -16.71 -14.78 -11.89
CA ARG A 392 -16.73 -16.23 -12.10
C ARG A 392 -18.16 -16.77 -12.21
N GLN A 393 -19.02 -16.28 -11.33
CA GLN A 393 -20.44 -16.60 -11.22
C GLN A 393 -21.23 -15.33 -10.86
N GLY A 394 -22.52 -15.44 -10.50
CA GLY A 394 -23.26 -14.28 -9.97
C GLY A 394 -22.56 -13.61 -8.78
N PRO A 395 -22.81 -12.31 -8.53
CA PRO A 395 -22.16 -11.57 -7.45
C PRO A 395 -22.45 -12.22 -6.09
N VAL A 396 -21.40 -12.42 -5.29
CA VAL A 396 -21.50 -13.03 -3.97
C VAL A 396 -21.36 -11.96 -2.89
N ARG A 397 -22.36 -11.84 -2.01
CA ARG A 397 -22.35 -10.85 -0.92
C ARG A 397 -21.89 -11.41 0.42
N VAL A 398 -21.85 -12.73 0.58
CA VAL A 398 -21.46 -13.38 1.84
C VAL A 398 -20.35 -14.40 1.59
N PHE A 399 -19.27 -14.29 2.35
CA PHE A 399 -18.13 -15.20 2.31
C PHE A 399 -17.90 -15.80 3.69
N ALA A 400 -17.47 -17.05 3.74
CA ALA A 400 -17.10 -17.73 4.96
C ALA A 400 -15.66 -18.23 4.85
N LEU A 401 -14.77 -17.73 5.72
CA LEU A 401 -13.43 -18.26 5.86
C LEU A 401 -13.48 -19.55 6.66
N VAL A 402 -12.98 -20.64 6.06
CA VAL A 402 -13.05 -22.00 6.60
C VAL A 402 -11.67 -22.51 6.92
N ASP A 403 -11.49 -23.03 8.12
CA ASP A 403 -10.44 -24.00 8.40
C ASP A 403 -10.98 -25.41 8.16
N MET A 404 -10.26 -26.21 7.36
CA MET A 404 -10.73 -27.55 6.95
C MET A 404 -10.82 -28.53 8.13
N MET A 405 -10.15 -28.23 9.25
CA MET A 405 -10.18 -29.07 10.45
C MET A 405 -11.25 -28.64 11.46
N HIS A 406 -11.44 -27.33 11.64
CA HIS A 406 -12.27 -26.77 12.72
C HIS A 406 -13.54 -26.06 12.24
N GLY A 407 -13.75 -25.93 10.93
CA GLY A 407 -14.93 -25.30 10.33
C GLY A 407 -14.79 -23.78 10.11
N PHE A 408 -15.92 -23.06 10.12
CA PHE A 408 -15.95 -21.62 9.88
C PHE A 408 -15.36 -20.83 11.05
N PHE A 409 -14.47 -19.88 10.79
CA PHE A 409 -13.92 -18.99 11.83
C PHE A 409 -14.18 -17.50 11.57
N CYS A 410 -14.76 -17.16 10.42
CA CYS A 410 -15.13 -15.80 10.07
C CYS A 410 -16.17 -15.82 8.95
N PHE A 411 -17.28 -15.10 9.14
CA PHE A 411 -18.15 -14.69 8.03
C PHE A 411 -17.84 -13.24 7.67
N ILE A 412 -17.94 -12.93 6.38
CA ILE A 412 -17.69 -11.64 5.77
C ILE A 412 -18.92 -11.28 4.93
N PHE A 413 -19.68 -10.29 5.38
CA PHE A 413 -20.83 -9.77 4.63
C PHE A 413 -20.45 -8.46 3.97
N VAL A 414 -20.54 -8.41 2.64
CA VAL A 414 -20.04 -7.30 1.84
C VAL A 414 -21.18 -6.39 1.44
N LEU A 415 -21.09 -5.12 1.84
CA LEU A 415 -22.03 -4.08 1.42
C LEU A 415 -21.73 -3.57 0.00
N GLY A 416 -20.46 -3.28 -0.24
CA GLY A 416 -20.00 -2.44 -1.33
C GLY A 416 -18.52 -2.62 -1.60
N LEU A 417 -18.12 -2.34 -2.83
CA LEU A 417 -16.72 -2.14 -3.22
C LEU A 417 -16.49 -0.63 -3.36
N GLN A 418 -15.54 -0.08 -2.60
CA GLN A 418 -15.25 1.35 -2.59
C GLN A 418 -13.83 1.63 -3.12
N LEU A 419 -13.63 2.80 -3.71
CA LEU A 419 -12.33 3.25 -4.21
C LEU A 419 -11.57 4.04 -3.13
N ASP A 420 -10.49 3.46 -2.63
CA ASP A 420 -9.54 4.11 -1.74
C ASP A 420 -8.57 4.97 -2.58
N LEU A 421 -8.91 6.25 -2.73
CA LEU A 421 -8.14 7.20 -3.52
C LEU A 421 -6.73 7.44 -2.98
N ALA A 422 -6.55 7.35 -1.65
CA ALA A 422 -5.25 7.54 -1.01
C ALA A 422 -4.35 6.31 -1.16
N GLY A 423 -4.93 5.12 -1.01
CA GLY A 423 -4.24 3.84 -1.19
C GLY A 423 -4.13 3.38 -2.65
N GLY A 424 -4.83 4.05 -3.58
CA GLY A 424 -4.92 3.65 -4.99
C GLY A 424 -5.50 2.23 -5.16
N THR A 425 -6.44 1.83 -4.31
CA THR A 425 -6.96 0.45 -4.27
C THR A 425 -8.47 0.38 -4.04
N VAL A 426 -9.03 -0.83 -4.04
CA VAL A 426 -10.42 -1.08 -3.65
C VAL A 426 -10.53 -1.65 -2.26
N VAL A 427 -11.62 -1.33 -1.58
CA VAL A 427 -11.93 -1.79 -0.24
C VAL A 427 -13.32 -2.42 -0.24
N LEU A 428 -13.42 -3.66 0.23
CA LEU A 428 -14.68 -4.27 0.63
C LEU A 428 -15.01 -3.81 2.05
N VAL A 429 -16.30 -3.56 2.31
CA VAL A 429 -16.81 -3.31 3.66
C VAL A 429 -17.42 -4.61 4.21
N PRO A 430 -16.61 -5.51 4.82
CA PRO A 430 -17.12 -6.67 5.51
C PRO A 430 -17.79 -6.32 6.84
N ILE A 431 -18.77 -7.14 7.18
CA ILE A 431 -19.13 -7.45 8.57
C ILE A 431 -18.40 -8.70 8.99
N ARG A 432 -17.78 -8.68 10.17
CA ARG A 432 -17.29 -9.88 10.84
C ARG A 432 -18.14 -10.26 12.05
N LEU A 433 -18.39 -11.56 12.21
CA LEU A 433 -19.03 -12.17 13.39
C LEU A 433 -18.02 -12.67 14.44
N LYS A 434 -18.49 -12.73 15.70
CA LYS A 434 -17.81 -13.36 16.84
C LYS A 434 -17.55 -14.86 16.57
N GLY A 435 -16.65 -15.50 17.33
CA GLY A 435 -16.25 -16.90 17.11
C GLY A 435 -17.42 -17.90 17.12
N ALA A 436 -17.20 -19.06 16.48
CA ALA A 436 -18.24 -20.05 16.17
C ALA A 436 -18.96 -20.66 17.39
N GLU A 437 -18.31 -20.74 18.55
CA GLU A 437 -18.88 -21.42 19.73
C GLU A 437 -20.04 -20.64 20.39
N GLU A 438 -20.01 -19.31 20.42
CA GLU A 438 -21.07 -18.51 21.04
C GLU A 438 -22.24 -18.18 20.11
N LEU A 439 -22.07 -18.34 18.80
CA LEU A 439 -23.07 -17.96 17.78
C LEU A 439 -23.91 -19.13 17.26
N SER A 440 -23.82 -20.33 17.85
CA SER A 440 -24.45 -21.54 17.26
C SER A 440 -25.93 -21.37 16.91
N PRO A 441 -26.79 -20.69 17.71
CA PRO A 441 -28.20 -20.53 17.34
C PRO A 441 -28.40 -19.45 16.26
N THR A 442 -27.67 -18.33 16.37
CA THR A 442 -27.77 -17.20 15.45
C THR A 442 -27.22 -17.54 14.06
N LEU A 443 -26.11 -18.27 14.02
CA LEU A 443 -25.50 -18.73 12.78
C LEU A 443 -26.35 -19.82 12.13
N SER A 444 -26.99 -20.69 12.91
CA SER A 444 -27.97 -21.66 12.38
C SER A 444 -29.13 -20.92 11.73
N ALA A 445 -29.72 -19.92 12.40
CA ALA A 445 -30.79 -19.11 11.82
C ALA A 445 -30.38 -18.39 10.52
N PHE A 446 -29.12 -17.92 10.42
CA PHE A 446 -28.58 -17.36 9.18
C PHE A 446 -28.43 -18.43 8.08
N ILE A 447 -27.86 -19.59 8.40
CA ILE A 447 -27.69 -20.70 7.44
C ILE A 447 -29.06 -21.20 6.94
N ASP A 448 -30.03 -21.34 7.85
CA ASP A 448 -31.38 -21.80 7.58
C ASP A 448 -32.20 -20.77 6.76
N SER A 449 -31.77 -19.50 6.72
CA SER A 449 -32.40 -18.48 5.87
C SER A 449 -32.26 -18.78 4.37
N GLY A 450 -31.34 -19.68 3.98
CA GLY A 450 -31.08 -20.04 2.59
C GLY A 450 -30.29 -19.00 1.80
N GLU A 451 -29.78 -17.95 2.47
CA GLU A 451 -28.93 -16.93 1.84
C GLU A 451 -27.70 -17.59 1.17
N PRO A 452 -27.39 -17.28 -0.09
CA PRO A 452 -26.22 -17.85 -0.75
C PRO A 452 -24.92 -17.26 -0.20
N TRP A 453 -23.96 -18.12 0.09
CA TRP A 453 -22.63 -17.72 0.56
C TRP A 453 -21.54 -18.60 -0.06
N MET A 454 -20.32 -18.06 -0.12
CA MET A 454 -19.15 -18.74 -0.69
C MET A 454 -18.13 -19.12 0.38
N GLN A 455 -17.63 -20.35 0.31
CA GLN A 455 -16.52 -20.81 1.15
C GLN A 455 -15.17 -20.36 0.58
N VAL A 456 -14.36 -19.71 1.42
CA VAL A 456 -12.94 -19.48 1.17
C VAL A 456 -12.16 -20.42 2.07
N ARG A 457 -11.65 -21.51 1.48
CA ARG A 457 -10.93 -22.56 2.21
C ARG A 457 -9.51 -22.11 2.53
N THR A 458 -9.22 -21.98 3.80
CA THR A 458 -7.90 -21.56 4.29
C THR A 458 -7.06 -22.74 4.78
N ARG A 459 -5.79 -22.48 5.07
CA ARG A 459 -4.82 -23.45 5.65
C ARG A 459 -4.40 -23.02 7.06
N PRO A 460 -3.86 -23.90 7.90
CA PRO A 460 -3.54 -23.57 9.29
C PRO A 460 -2.69 -22.29 9.47
N ALA A 461 -1.61 -22.14 8.68
CA ALA A 461 -0.79 -20.92 8.72
C ALA A 461 -1.56 -19.68 8.21
N GLU A 462 -2.47 -19.87 7.26
CA GLU A 462 -3.28 -18.79 6.68
C GLU A 462 -4.35 -18.33 7.67
N VAL A 463 -4.93 -19.24 8.46
CA VAL A 463 -5.83 -18.91 9.57
C VAL A 463 -5.12 -17.96 10.53
N ILE A 464 -3.88 -18.27 10.93
CA ILE A 464 -3.09 -17.41 11.82
C ILE A 464 -2.85 -16.04 11.18
N ALA A 465 -2.50 -15.99 9.89
CA ALA A 465 -2.31 -14.72 9.18
C ALA A 465 -3.62 -13.90 9.12
N TRP A 466 -4.76 -14.52 8.83
CA TRP A 466 -6.08 -13.87 8.86
C TRP A 466 -6.43 -13.37 10.26
N LYS A 467 -6.08 -14.10 11.32
CA LYS A 467 -6.34 -13.67 12.71
C LYS A 467 -5.56 -12.41 13.09
N HIS A 468 -4.38 -12.20 12.51
CA HIS A 468 -3.64 -10.93 12.63
C HIS A 468 -4.19 -9.82 11.73
N LEU A 469 -4.57 -10.17 10.49
CA LEU A 469 -5.01 -9.22 9.48
C LEU A 469 -6.39 -8.59 9.78
N LEU A 470 -7.33 -9.38 10.30
CA LEU A 470 -8.70 -8.93 10.54
C LEU A 470 -8.79 -7.76 11.54
N PRO A 471 -8.11 -7.78 12.71
CA PRO A 471 -7.96 -6.60 13.54
C PRO A 471 -7.43 -5.39 12.79
N ALA A 472 -6.41 -5.55 11.94
CA ALA A 472 -5.81 -4.43 11.22
C ALA A 472 -6.80 -3.80 10.23
N PHE A 473 -7.64 -4.61 9.58
CA PHE A 473 -8.73 -4.11 8.75
C PHE A 473 -9.88 -3.45 9.53
N VAL A 474 -10.15 -3.89 10.76
CA VAL A 474 -11.12 -3.21 11.64
C VAL A 474 -10.58 -1.86 12.10
N GLU A 475 -9.34 -1.84 12.60
CA GLU A 475 -8.69 -0.60 13.05
C GLU A 475 -8.45 0.37 11.89
N ARG A 476 -8.25 -0.12 10.66
CA ARG A 476 -8.14 0.71 9.46
C ARG A 476 -9.33 1.63 9.23
N CYS A 477 -10.55 1.18 9.48
CA CYS A 477 -11.76 1.97 9.24
C CYS A 477 -12.45 2.43 10.51
N ARG A 478 -11.75 2.41 11.63
CA ARG A 478 -12.35 2.73 12.92
C ARG A 478 -12.73 4.20 12.98
N THR A 479 -14.02 4.47 13.08
CA THR A 479 -14.55 5.82 13.34
C THR A 479 -15.15 5.96 14.74
N TRP A 480 -14.90 4.98 15.62
CA TRP A 480 -15.50 4.89 16.94
C TRP A 480 -14.46 4.53 18.00
N SER A 481 -14.66 5.07 19.20
CA SER A 481 -13.75 4.86 20.33
C SER A 481 -13.84 3.43 20.86
N HIS A 482 -12.69 2.93 21.34
CA HIS A 482 -12.69 1.73 22.18
C HIS A 482 -13.38 2.02 23.51
N LYS A 483 -14.32 1.14 23.88
CA LYS A 483 -15.08 1.20 25.14
C LYS A 483 -14.14 1.08 26.36
N PRO A 484 -14.56 1.48 27.57
CA PRO A 484 -13.77 1.30 28.79
C PRO A 484 -13.42 -0.16 29.07
N ASN A 485 -14.34 -1.08 28.80
CA ASN A 485 -14.18 -2.53 28.96
C ASN A 485 -13.56 -3.23 27.73
N CYS A 486 -12.81 -2.50 26.90
CA CYS A 486 -12.20 -3.06 25.70
C CYS A 486 -11.21 -4.18 26.03
N GLU A 487 -11.38 -5.33 25.38
CA GLU A 487 -10.56 -6.53 25.57
C GLU A 487 -9.10 -6.30 25.15
N TYR A 488 -8.84 -5.48 24.13
CA TYR A 488 -7.47 -5.10 23.76
C TYR A 488 -6.79 -4.27 24.87
N LYS A 489 -7.55 -3.41 25.55
CA LYS A 489 -7.01 -2.57 26.63
C LYS A 489 -6.71 -3.41 27.87
N SER A 490 -7.62 -4.31 28.24
CA SER A 490 -7.49 -5.15 29.43
C SER A 490 -6.40 -6.21 29.29
N THR A 491 -6.26 -6.83 28.11
CA THR A 491 -5.24 -7.85 27.85
C THR A 491 -3.89 -7.27 27.41
N GLY A 492 -3.88 -6.00 26.95
CA GLY A 492 -2.70 -5.40 26.34
C GLY A 492 -2.27 -6.05 25.02
N LYS A 493 -3.13 -6.87 24.41
CA LYS A 493 -2.79 -7.74 23.29
C LYS A 493 -3.73 -7.53 22.10
N VAL A 494 -3.13 -7.49 20.91
CA VAL A 494 -3.86 -7.53 19.63
C VAL A 494 -3.06 -8.41 18.65
N PRO A 495 -3.66 -9.47 18.04
CA PRO A 495 -5.03 -9.98 18.24
C PRO A 495 -5.24 -10.58 19.64
N LEU A 496 -6.51 -10.70 20.07
CA LEU A 496 -6.85 -11.39 21.34
C LEU A 496 -6.39 -12.85 21.34
N GLY A 497 -6.44 -13.51 20.18
CA GLY A 497 -5.90 -14.85 19.98
C GLY A 497 -5.89 -15.23 18.50
N VAL A 498 -5.12 -16.28 18.19
CA VAL A 498 -4.90 -16.75 16.81
C VAL A 498 -5.43 -18.16 16.55
N LYS A 499 -6.00 -18.81 17.57
CA LYS A 499 -6.63 -20.12 17.42
C LYS A 499 -7.92 -20.00 16.58
N PRO A 500 -8.31 -21.02 15.79
CA PRO A 500 -9.49 -20.99 14.94
C PRO A 500 -10.78 -20.56 15.67
N GLU A 501 -11.01 -21.07 16.87
CA GLU A 501 -12.18 -20.83 17.71
C GLU A 501 -12.21 -19.44 18.36
N VAL A 502 -11.05 -18.81 18.57
CA VAL A 502 -10.93 -17.54 19.28
C VAL A 502 -11.20 -16.35 18.36
N ASN A 503 -12.07 -15.42 18.77
CA ASN A 503 -12.22 -14.15 18.07
C ASN A 503 -10.97 -13.27 18.31
N PRO A 504 -10.22 -12.86 17.27
CA PRO A 504 -9.05 -12.01 17.44
C PRO A 504 -9.40 -10.54 17.68
N THR A 505 -10.67 -10.14 17.50
CA THR A 505 -11.13 -8.73 17.57
C THR A 505 -11.84 -8.38 18.87
N CYS A 506 -11.72 -7.12 19.31
CA CYS A 506 -12.48 -6.58 20.45
C CYS A 506 -13.96 -6.33 20.10
N SER A 507 -14.84 -6.39 21.10
CA SER A 507 -16.29 -6.15 20.92
C SER A 507 -16.71 -4.69 20.79
N CYS A 508 -15.74 -3.75 20.83
CA CYS A 508 -16.03 -2.32 20.82
C CYS A 508 -16.75 -1.86 19.54
N GLY A 509 -16.59 -2.57 18.42
CA GLY A 509 -17.20 -2.24 17.13
C GLY A 509 -18.49 -2.97 16.79
N HIS A 510 -18.99 -3.82 17.69
CA HIS A 510 -20.26 -4.51 17.48
C HIS A 510 -21.39 -3.52 17.17
N ARG A 511 -22.07 -3.73 16.04
CA ARG A 511 -23.20 -2.95 15.54
C ARG A 511 -22.91 -1.48 15.19
N VAL A 512 -21.67 -1.01 15.32
CA VAL A 512 -21.37 0.42 15.11
C VAL A 512 -21.37 0.76 13.62
N GLY A 513 -22.28 1.66 13.22
CA GLY A 513 -22.38 2.18 11.86
C GLY A 513 -22.96 1.19 10.85
N LEU A 514 -23.89 0.35 11.30
CA LEU A 514 -24.60 -0.68 10.54
C LEU A 514 -26.12 -0.43 10.48
N ASP A 515 -26.54 0.83 10.57
CA ASP A 515 -27.96 1.21 10.61
C ASP A 515 -28.53 1.66 9.24
N GLU A 516 -27.66 1.78 8.22
CA GLU A 516 -28.03 2.19 6.87
C GLU A 516 -29.00 1.19 6.20
N PRO A 517 -29.87 1.64 5.27
CA PRO A 517 -30.85 0.78 4.59
C PRO A 517 -30.26 -0.47 3.96
N GLU A 518 -29.05 -0.37 3.40
CA GLU A 518 -28.35 -1.45 2.72
C GLU A 518 -27.95 -2.60 3.67
N TRP A 519 -27.93 -2.33 4.99
CA TRP A 519 -27.72 -3.34 6.03
C TRP A 519 -29.01 -4.00 6.50
N LYS A 520 -30.19 -3.49 6.15
CA LYS A 520 -31.50 -3.98 6.62
C LYS A 520 -31.99 -5.22 5.86
N ASP A 521 -31.06 -6.06 5.42
CA ASP A 521 -31.36 -7.34 4.82
C ASP A 521 -31.95 -8.29 5.89
N PRO A 522 -33.19 -8.81 5.70
CA PRO A 522 -33.82 -9.71 6.67
C PRO A 522 -32.95 -10.91 7.04
N ALA A 523 -32.17 -11.44 6.08
CA ALA A 523 -31.29 -12.58 6.31
C ALA A 523 -30.16 -12.25 7.30
N TRP A 524 -29.72 -11.00 7.35
CA TRP A 524 -28.58 -10.59 8.18
C TRP A 524 -29.01 -10.16 9.58
N LYS A 525 -30.30 -9.91 9.81
CA LYS A 525 -30.84 -9.36 11.07
C LYS A 525 -30.34 -10.09 12.31
N ALA A 526 -30.27 -11.42 12.27
CA ALA A 526 -29.82 -12.24 13.40
C ALA A 526 -28.34 -11.98 13.75
N VAL A 527 -27.50 -11.76 12.74
CA VAL A 527 -26.04 -11.70 12.89
C VAL A 527 -25.50 -10.26 13.06
N LEU A 528 -26.23 -9.24 12.61
CA LEU A 528 -25.85 -7.81 12.73
C LEU A 528 -25.46 -7.34 14.14
N PRO A 529 -26.05 -7.81 15.26
CA PRO A 529 -25.64 -7.38 16.60
C PRO A 529 -24.20 -7.74 16.96
N PHE A 530 -23.63 -8.75 16.31
CA PHE A 530 -22.27 -9.24 16.55
C PHE A 530 -21.27 -8.76 15.49
N ALA A 531 -21.76 -7.98 14.53
CA ALA A 531 -21.03 -7.51 13.38
C ALA A 531 -20.07 -6.37 13.71
N THR A 532 -18.83 -6.43 13.23
CA THR A 532 -17.92 -5.28 13.21
C THR A 532 -17.53 -4.94 11.79
N ARG A 533 -17.55 -3.64 11.45
CA ARG A 533 -17.07 -3.14 10.16
C ARG A 533 -15.56 -3.30 10.05
N ALA A 534 -15.10 -3.75 8.89
CA ALA A 534 -13.69 -3.72 8.51
C ALA A 534 -13.52 -3.07 7.12
N ALA A 535 -12.29 -2.75 6.76
CA ALA A 535 -11.90 -2.27 5.44
C ALA A 535 -10.93 -3.27 4.80
N ILE A 536 -11.45 -4.34 4.19
CA ILE A 536 -10.64 -5.37 3.53
C ILE A 536 -10.19 -4.84 2.18
N SER A 537 -8.88 -4.88 1.91
CA SER A 537 -8.34 -4.53 0.60
C SER A 537 -7.32 -5.56 0.12
N PRO A 538 -6.97 -5.50 -1.18
CA PRO A 538 -5.75 -6.10 -1.68
C PRO A 538 -4.51 -5.73 -0.84
N LEU A 539 -3.56 -6.66 -0.74
CA LEU A 539 -2.23 -6.42 -0.16
C LEU A 539 -1.19 -6.44 -1.29
N PHE A 540 -0.52 -5.32 -1.52
CA PHE A 540 0.45 -5.19 -2.61
C PHE A 540 1.88 -5.48 -2.17
N GLY A 541 2.64 -6.11 -3.05
CA GLY A 541 4.11 -6.14 -2.95
C GLY A 541 4.68 -4.72 -2.95
N VAL A 542 5.78 -4.53 -2.25
CA VAL A 542 6.46 -3.24 -2.14
C VAL A 542 7.40 -3.09 -3.33
N SER A 543 7.01 -2.29 -4.34
CA SER A 543 7.67 -2.26 -5.65
C SER A 543 9.13 -1.80 -5.68
N TYR A 544 9.61 -1.15 -4.61
CA TYR A 544 11.03 -0.80 -4.45
C TYR A 544 11.85 -1.91 -3.76
N LEU A 545 11.20 -2.92 -3.18
CA LEU A 545 11.84 -4.10 -2.58
C LEU A 545 11.72 -5.33 -3.47
N GLU A 546 10.58 -5.50 -4.14
CA GLU A 546 10.29 -6.63 -4.99
C GLU A 546 9.80 -6.17 -6.37
N GLU A 547 10.15 -6.93 -7.40
CA GLU A 547 9.63 -6.68 -8.74
C GLU A 547 8.15 -7.06 -8.80
N VAL A 548 7.32 -6.13 -9.29
CA VAL A 548 5.86 -6.29 -9.42
C VAL A 548 5.50 -6.06 -10.88
N ILE A 549 4.76 -6.99 -11.49
CA ILE A 549 4.44 -7.01 -12.93
C ILE A 549 5.72 -7.19 -13.79
N GLY A 550 6.65 -8.01 -13.30
CA GLY A 550 7.88 -8.38 -14.00
C GLY A 550 7.68 -9.52 -15.00
N PRO A 551 8.77 -10.20 -15.42
CA PRO A 551 8.72 -11.32 -16.35
C PRO A 551 7.75 -12.44 -15.93
N ALA A 552 7.68 -12.80 -14.65
CA ALA A 552 6.78 -13.84 -14.16
C ALA A 552 5.31 -13.43 -14.31
N ALA A 553 4.99 -12.13 -14.26
CA ALA A 553 3.65 -11.65 -14.57
C ALA A 553 3.32 -11.74 -16.07
N ARG A 554 4.33 -11.62 -16.95
CA ARG A 554 4.20 -11.65 -18.42
C ARG A 554 4.31 -13.03 -19.04
N MET A 555 4.78 -14.03 -18.30
CA MET A 555 4.70 -15.44 -18.66
C MET A 555 3.22 -15.87 -18.62
N GLN A 556 2.45 -15.46 -19.62
CA GLN A 556 1.27 -16.16 -20.09
C GLN A 556 1.79 -17.16 -21.13
N GLU A 557 1.72 -18.45 -20.84
CA GLU A 557 1.66 -19.41 -21.94
C GLU A 557 0.43 -19.03 -22.78
N THR A 558 0.70 -18.72 -24.04
CA THR A 558 -0.25 -18.70 -25.14
C THR A 558 -1.22 -19.86 -25.05
N GLN A 559 -2.46 -19.59 -24.63
CA GLN A 559 -3.66 -20.30 -25.06
C GLN A 559 -4.87 -19.40 -24.79
N ALA A 560 -5.30 -18.68 -25.83
CA ALA A 560 -6.67 -18.17 -25.88
C ALA A 560 -7.63 -19.37 -25.77
N PRO A 561 -8.72 -19.29 -24.99
CA PRO A 561 -9.67 -20.39 -24.92
C PRO A 561 -10.37 -20.54 -26.27
N THR A 562 -10.07 -21.63 -26.97
CA THR A 562 -10.85 -22.10 -28.09
C THR A 562 -12.19 -22.64 -27.57
N SER A 563 -13.28 -21.98 -28.00
CA SER A 563 -14.68 -22.38 -27.91
C SER A 563 -15.43 -22.13 -26.58
N HIS A 564 -16.55 -21.41 -26.70
CA HIS A 564 -17.52 -21.06 -25.65
C HIS A 564 -18.42 -22.23 -25.22
N HIS A 565 -18.10 -23.49 -25.57
CA HIS A 565 -18.97 -24.65 -25.29
C HIS A 565 -18.28 -25.85 -24.62
N GLU A 566 -16.99 -25.78 -24.30
CA GLU A 566 -16.37 -26.79 -23.43
C GLU A 566 -16.26 -26.30 -21.97
N PRO A 567 -16.59 -27.13 -20.96
CA PRO A 567 -16.34 -26.79 -19.57
C PRO A 567 -14.85 -26.50 -19.37
N PRO A 568 -14.49 -25.52 -18.52
CA PRO A 568 -13.10 -25.09 -18.34
C PRO A 568 -12.18 -26.25 -17.97
N ASP A 569 -10.94 -26.23 -18.49
CA ASP A 569 -9.92 -27.25 -18.29
C ASP A 569 -9.27 -27.16 -16.90
N VAL A 570 -10.10 -27.30 -15.86
CA VAL A 570 -9.73 -27.17 -14.45
C VAL A 570 -10.08 -28.43 -13.68
N CYS A 571 -9.41 -28.65 -12.55
CA CYS A 571 -9.72 -29.76 -11.67
C CYS A 571 -11.07 -29.53 -10.97
N TRP A 572 -12.02 -30.47 -11.09
CA TRP A 572 -13.39 -30.32 -10.58
C TRP A 572 -13.51 -30.36 -9.04
N GLN A 573 -12.44 -30.73 -8.33
CA GLN A 573 -12.43 -30.68 -6.86
C GLN A 573 -11.89 -29.37 -6.29
N CYS A 574 -11.03 -28.70 -7.06
CA CYS A 574 -10.25 -27.56 -6.57
C CYS A 574 -10.22 -26.38 -7.54
N ASP A 575 -11.06 -26.39 -8.57
CA ASP A 575 -11.25 -25.32 -9.56
C ASP A 575 -9.96 -24.69 -10.10
N GLY A 576 -8.96 -25.54 -10.36
CA GLY A 576 -7.69 -25.08 -10.90
C GLY A 576 -6.77 -24.41 -9.86
N LEU A 577 -7.07 -24.45 -8.56
CA LEU A 577 -6.17 -23.99 -7.48
C LEU A 577 -4.86 -24.81 -7.40
N ARG A 578 -4.73 -25.90 -8.17
CA ARG A 578 -3.49 -26.66 -8.38
C ARG A 578 -3.09 -26.58 -9.86
N ILE A 579 -2.60 -25.42 -10.32
CA ILE A 579 -2.12 -25.25 -11.70
C ILE A 579 -0.78 -25.97 -11.88
N GLY A 580 -0.57 -26.62 -13.04
CA GLY A 580 0.74 -27.15 -13.45
C GLY A 580 0.84 -28.68 -13.58
N ARG A 581 -0.26 -29.45 -13.51
CA ARG A 581 -0.26 -30.91 -13.77
C ARG A 581 -1.25 -31.28 -14.86
N LYS A 582 -0.89 -32.26 -15.71
CA LYS A 582 -1.80 -32.88 -16.68
C LYS A 582 -2.99 -33.48 -15.94
N LEU A 583 -4.18 -32.95 -16.18
CA LEU A 583 -5.40 -33.39 -15.50
C LEU A 583 -5.77 -34.81 -15.95
N GLN A 584 -6.05 -35.67 -14.98
CA GLN A 584 -6.54 -37.03 -15.20
C GLN A 584 -8.05 -37.00 -15.35
N ARG A 585 -8.58 -37.67 -16.36
CA ARG A 585 -10.03 -37.78 -16.58
C ARG A 585 -10.59 -38.92 -15.74
N CYS A 586 -11.78 -38.73 -15.19
CA CYS A 586 -12.53 -39.82 -14.56
C CYS A 586 -12.63 -41.00 -15.53
N GLU A 587 -12.23 -42.19 -15.12
CA GLU A 587 -12.22 -43.35 -16.01
C GLU A 587 -13.61 -43.75 -16.51
N ARG A 588 -14.65 -43.43 -15.73
CA ARG A 588 -16.05 -43.78 -16.03
C ARG A 588 -16.71 -42.78 -16.98
N CYS A 589 -16.82 -41.51 -16.60
CA CYS A 589 -17.54 -40.52 -17.41
C CYS A 589 -16.67 -39.78 -18.43
N LYS A 590 -15.34 -39.83 -18.28
CA LYS A 590 -14.32 -39.02 -18.99
C LYS A 590 -14.55 -37.50 -19.02
N LYS A 591 -15.62 -36.98 -18.41
CA LYS A 591 -15.98 -35.56 -18.34
C LYS A 591 -15.28 -34.83 -17.19
N ALA A 592 -15.33 -35.39 -15.98
CA ALA A 592 -14.67 -34.80 -14.82
C ALA A 592 -13.14 -34.95 -14.91
N ARG A 593 -12.42 -33.90 -14.53
CA ARG A 593 -10.96 -33.80 -14.60
C ARG A 593 -10.36 -33.54 -13.22
N TYR A 594 -9.23 -34.16 -12.89
CA TYR A 594 -8.60 -34.11 -11.57
C TYR A 594 -7.09 -33.91 -11.64
N CYS A 595 -6.55 -33.05 -10.78
CA CYS A 595 -5.11 -32.82 -10.68
C CYS A 595 -4.37 -33.90 -9.85
N SER A 596 -5.09 -34.74 -9.09
CA SER A 596 -4.54 -35.88 -8.36
C SER A 596 -5.63 -36.92 -8.04
N LYS A 597 -5.21 -38.14 -7.69
CA LYS A 597 -6.11 -39.21 -7.21
C LYS A 597 -6.85 -38.79 -5.94
N GLU A 598 -6.19 -38.05 -5.03
CA GLU A 598 -6.88 -37.56 -3.82
C GLU A 598 -8.00 -36.57 -4.17
N CYS A 599 -7.78 -35.66 -5.13
CA CYS A 599 -8.83 -34.76 -5.59
C CYS A 599 -10.01 -35.52 -6.21
N GLN A 600 -9.74 -36.58 -6.96
CA GLN A 600 -10.77 -37.46 -7.48
C GLN A 600 -11.56 -38.15 -6.36
N GLU A 601 -10.89 -38.72 -5.36
CA GLU A 601 -11.54 -39.43 -4.24
C GLU A 601 -12.40 -38.49 -3.37
N LEU A 602 -11.90 -37.27 -3.11
CA LEU A 602 -12.65 -36.26 -2.36
C LEU A 602 -13.90 -35.80 -3.11
N HIS A 603 -13.76 -35.48 -4.41
CA HIS A 603 -14.90 -35.09 -5.23
C HIS A 603 -15.88 -36.25 -5.44
N TRP A 604 -15.35 -37.48 -5.58
CA TRP A 604 -16.14 -38.71 -5.69
C TRP A 604 -17.06 -38.88 -4.50
N LYS A 605 -16.53 -38.76 -3.28
CA LYS A 605 -17.31 -38.87 -2.05
C LYS A 605 -18.30 -37.73 -1.86
N ALA A 606 -17.89 -36.50 -2.18
CA ALA A 606 -18.70 -35.31 -1.95
C ALA A 606 -19.90 -35.19 -2.90
N GLU A 607 -19.70 -35.43 -4.20
CA GLU A 607 -20.72 -35.07 -5.20
C GLU A 607 -20.68 -35.92 -6.47
N HIS A 608 -19.48 -36.22 -6.99
CA HIS A 608 -19.34 -36.80 -8.33
C HIS A 608 -19.94 -38.20 -8.47
N LYS A 609 -19.92 -39.01 -7.40
CA LYS A 609 -20.49 -40.37 -7.42
C LYS A 609 -21.95 -40.39 -7.88
N PHE A 610 -22.73 -39.37 -7.53
CA PHE A 610 -24.16 -39.27 -7.87
C PHE A 610 -24.40 -38.73 -9.29
N LYS A 611 -23.45 -37.96 -9.84
CA LYS A 611 -23.58 -37.29 -11.15
C LYS A 611 -22.82 -38.02 -12.27
N CYS A 612 -21.96 -38.98 -11.95
CA CYS A 612 -21.11 -39.68 -12.91
C CYS A 612 -21.87 -40.72 -13.74
N LYS A 613 -22.09 -40.43 -15.03
CA LYS A 613 -22.65 -41.37 -16.02
C LYS A 613 -21.54 -41.92 -16.93
N PRO A 614 -21.48 -43.25 -17.18
CA PRO A 614 -20.54 -43.82 -18.15
C PRO A 614 -20.81 -43.24 -19.55
N ILE A 615 -19.76 -43.17 -20.36
CA ILE A 615 -19.89 -42.86 -21.79
C ILE A 615 -20.49 -44.06 -22.51
#